data_AF-A0A9E2ZDQ9-F1
#
_entry.id   AF-A0A9E2ZDQ9-F1
#
_cell.length_a   1.000
_cell.length_b   1.000
_cell.length_c   1.000
_cell.angle_alpha   90.00
_cell.angle_beta   90.00
_cell.angle_gamma   90.00
#
_symmetry.space_group_name_H-M   'P 1'
#
loop_
_entity.id
_entity.type
_entity.pdbx_description
1 polymer ?
#
loop_
_entity_poly.entity_id
_entity_poly.type
_entity_poly.pdbx_seq_one_letter_code
_entity_poly.pdbx_strand_id
1 'polypeptide(L)'
;MASDRIVERRRVFQQYKEDVKERGKPFYPYAMFHDTVMSLVVVCVIAGLAIVWKYSTPGDHHGIEAGWLGKLYDAPADPGTFNFVPRPDWYFYFLFYLLRIFKWPNTVIIGTIGLPTVLLVLLLAVPFIDIRSERRLLRRPV
;
A
#
# COMPACT_ATOMS: atom_id res chain seq x y z
N MET A 1 -17.37 -25.33 36.17
CA MET A 1 -16.71 -25.92 34.99
C MET A 1 -16.31 -24.79 34.06
N ALA A 2 -15.01 -24.58 33.82
CA ALA A 2 -14.59 -23.60 32.80
C ALA A 2 -15.12 -24.07 31.44
N SER A 3 -15.85 -23.21 30.72
CA SER A 3 -16.34 -23.50 29.37
C SER A 3 -15.19 -24.02 28.50
N ASP A 4 -15.42 -25.09 27.73
CA ASP A 4 -14.40 -25.76 26.89
C ASP A 4 -13.59 -24.78 26.03
N ARG A 5 -14.20 -23.66 25.63
CA ARG A 5 -13.57 -22.55 24.90
C ARG A 5 -12.40 -21.89 25.67
N ILE A 6 -12.49 -21.78 26.99
CA ILE A 6 -11.45 -21.19 27.84
C ILE A 6 -10.26 -22.14 27.96
N VAL A 7 -10.52 -23.45 28.03
CA VAL A 7 -9.49 -24.49 28.07
C VAL A 7 -8.74 -24.53 26.75
N GLU A 8 -9.46 -24.52 25.63
CA GLU A 8 -8.87 -24.51 24.29
C GLU A 8 -8.01 -23.25 24.04
N ARG A 9 -8.51 -22.07 24.41
CA ARG A 9 -7.74 -20.82 24.28
C ARG A 9 -6.44 -20.85 25.09
N ARG A 10 -6.47 -21.44 26.29
CA ARG A 10 -5.28 -21.63 27.12
C ARG A 10 -4.28 -22.58 26.47
N ARG A 11 -4.77 -23.70 25.91
CA ARG A 11 -3.93 -24.66 25.19
C ARG A 11 -3.23 -24.02 24.00
N VAL A 12 -3.98 -23.33 23.12
CA VAL A 12 -3.42 -22.63 21.94
C VAL A 12 -2.39 -21.58 22.36
N PHE A 13 -2.65 -20.84 23.44
CA PHE A 13 -1.71 -19.84 23.95
C PHE A 13 -0.43 -20.47 24.51
N GLN A 14 -0.52 -21.61 25.19
CA GLN A 14 0.66 -22.34 25.65
C GLN A 14 1.47 -22.89 24.48
N GLN A 15 0.81 -23.51 23.49
CA GLN A 15 1.46 -23.96 22.27
C GLN A 15 2.19 -22.83 21.55
N TYR A 16 1.56 -21.66 21.42
CA TYR A 16 2.23 -20.48 20.85
C TYR A 16 3.48 -20.07 21.64
N LYS A 17 3.43 -20.10 22.98
CA LYS A 17 4.60 -19.78 23.81
C LYS A 17 5.71 -20.81 23.68
N GLU A 18 5.37 -22.09 23.60
CA GLU A 18 6.32 -23.18 23.38
C GLU A 18 6.96 -23.04 22.00
N ASP A 19 6.16 -22.83 20.94
CA ASP A 19 6.63 -22.60 19.57
C ASP A 19 7.58 -21.40 19.49
N VAL A 20 7.26 -20.30 20.17
CA VAL A 20 8.12 -19.10 20.21
C VAL A 20 9.41 -19.37 20.99
N LYS A 21 9.38 -20.19 22.04
CA LYS A 21 10.61 -20.56 22.77
C LYS A 21 11.49 -21.51 21.96
N GLU A 22 10.89 -22.46 21.26
CA GLU A 22 11.62 -23.49 20.50
C GLU A 22 12.15 -22.93 19.16
N ARG A 23 11.34 -22.13 18.45
CA ARG A 23 11.64 -21.65 17.09
C ARG A 23 11.85 -20.14 16.97
N GLY A 24 11.60 -19.39 18.03
CA GLY A 24 11.72 -17.94 18.01
C GLY A 24 13.17 -17.51 17.90
N LYS A 25 13.47 -16.72 16.87
CA LYS A 25 14.76 -16.04 16.72
C LYS A 25 14.72 -14.72 17.48
N PRO A 26 15.78 -14.34 18.21
CA PRO A 26 15.84 -13.04 18.84
C PRO A 26 15.87 -11.95 17.76
N PHE A 27 15.25 -10.81 18.06
CA PHE A 27 15.20 -9.67 17.14
C PHE A 27 16.60 -9.16 16.77
N TYR A 28 17.46 -8.98 17.78
CA TYR A 28 18.87 -8.70 17.61
C TYR A 28 19.69 -9.99 17.74
N PRO A 29 20.68 -10.23 16.86
CA PRO A 29 21.09 -9.40 15.72
C PRO A 29 20.37 -9.73 14.40
N TYR A 30 19.64 -10.85 14.34
CA TYR A 30 19.21 -11.46 13.08
C TYR A 30 18.13 -10.67 12.32
N ALA A 31 17.00 -10.38 12.96
CA ALA A 31 15.89 -9.68 12.29
C ALA A 31 16.30 -8.27 11.90
N MET A 32 16.99 -7.56 12.81
CA MET A 32 17.55 -6.23 12.53
C MET A 32 18.50 -6.24 11.33
N PHE A 33 19.36 -7.25 11.21
CA PHE A 33 20.25 -7.38 10.07
C PHE A 33 19.48 -7.59 8.76
N HIS A 34 18.48 -8.48 8.73
CA HIS A 34 17.62 -8.66 7.56
C HIS A 34 16.90 -7.37 7.16
N ASP A 35 16.35 -6.64 8.14
CA ASP A 35 15.67 -5.36 7.90
C ASP A 35 16.64 -4.30 7.35
N THR A 36 17.89 -4.29 7.83
CA THR A 36 18.93 -3.36 7.38
C THR A 36 19.35 -3.66 5.94
N VAL A 37 19.59 -4.94 5.63
CA VAL A 37 19.94 -5.38 4.27
C VAL A 37 18.79 -5.07 3.30
N MET A 38 17.54 -5.38 3.67
CA MET A 38 16.39 -5.08 2.83
C MET A 38 16.18 -3.58 2.64
N SER A 39 16.36 -2.78 3.69
CA SER A 39 16.29 -1.32 3.59
C SER A 39 17.35 -0.77 2.66
N LEU A 40 18.59 -1.27 2.74
CA LEU A 40 19.67 -0.90 1.83
C LEU A 40 19.32 -1.25 0.37
N VAL A 41 18.78 -2.46 0.14
CA VAL A 41 18.33 -2.87 -1.19
C VAL A 41 17.24 -1.93 -1.72
N VAL A 42 16.23 -1.60 -0.91
CA VAL A 42 15.16 -0.66 -1.30
C VAL A 42 15.73 0.72 -1.66
N VAL A 43 16.64 1.25 -0.85
CA VAL A 43 17.30 2.54 -1.12
C VAL A 43 18.10 2.48 -2.42
N CYS A 44 18.87 1.41 -2.64
CA CYS A 44 19.61 1.22 -3.88
C CYS A 44 18.68 1.12 -5.10
N VAL A 45 17.53 0.46 -4.97
CA VAL A 45 16.51 0.39 -6.04
C VAL A 45 15.93 1.76 -6.32
N ILE A 46 15.55 2.54 -5.29
CA ILE A 46 15.02 3.89 -5.47
C ILE A 46 16.07 4.80 -6.12
N ALA A 47 17.31 4.77 -5.64
CA ALA A 47 18.40 5.55 -6.21
C ALA A 47 18.70 5.14 -7.65
N GLY A 48 18.74 3.82 -7.93
CA GLY A 48 18.90 3.28 -9.28
C GLY A 48 17.80 3.73 -10.23
N LEU A 49 16.53 3.64 -9.81
CA LEU A 49 15.39 4.13 -10.59
C LEU A 49 15.45 5.65 -10.79
N ALA A 50 15.86 6.43 -9.78
CA ALA A 50 16.01 7.87 -9.91
C ALA A 50 17.14 8.25 -10.90
N ILE A 51 18.26 7.53 -10.87
CA ILE A 51 19.36 7.66 -11.84
C ILE A 51 18.85 7.32 -13.25
N VAL A 52 18.22 6.15 -13.41
CA VAL A 52 17.63 5.74 -14.71
C VAL A 52 16.63 6.79 -15.20
N TRP A 53 15.77 7.32 -14.34
CA TRP A 53 14.80 8.34 -14.71
C TRP A 53 15.47 9.62 -15.20
N LYS A 54 16.47 10.11 -14.46
CA LYS A 54 17.22 11.32 -14.81
C LYS A 54 17.94 11.15 -16.16
N TYR A 55 18.66 10.06 -16.36
CA TYR A 55 19.46 9.85 -17.57
C TYR A 55 18.65 9.35 -18.78
N SER A 56 17.46 8.78 -18.57
CA SER A 56 16.56 8.40 -19.68
C SER A 56 15.67 9.55 -20.17
N THR A 57 15.58 10.66 -19.42
CA THR A 57 14.82 11.83 -19.85
C THR A 57 15.68 12.66 -20.82
N PRO A 58 15.28 12.79 -22.10
CA PRO A 58 16.05 13.55 -23.08
C PRO A 58 16.04 15.06 -22.76
N GLY A 59 17.04 15.78 -23.25
CA GLY A 59 17.16 17.24 -23.09
C GLY A 59 17.99 17.70 -21.89
N ASP A 60 17.83 18.97 -21.51
CA ASP A 60 18.59 19.65 -20.46
C ASP A 60 18.07 19.40 -19.03
N HIS A 61 17.13 18.45 -18.87
CA HIS A 61 16.40 18.17 -17.62
C HIS A 61 15.58 19.33 -17.05
N HIS A 62 15.40 20.41 -17.83
CA HIS A 62 14.51 21.53 -17.51
C HIS A 62 13.25 21.54 -18.40
N GLY A 63 13.22 20.73 -19.45
CA GLY A 63 12.06 20.52 -20.31
C GLY A 63 10.97 19.60 -19.72
N ILE A 64 9.84 19.56 -20.43
CA ILE A 64 8.64 18.75 -20.14
C ILE A 64 8.61 17.42 -20.90
N GLU A 65 9.75 17.01 -21.45
CA GLU A 65 9.88 15.76 -22.20
C GLU A 65 9.79 14.55 -21.27
N ALA A 66 9.19 13.47 -21.78
CA ALA A 66 9.00 12.26 -21.02
C ALA A 66 10.19 11.30 -21.22
N GLY A 67 10.81 10.88 -20.12
CA GLY A 67 11.73 9.74 -20.11
C GLY A 67 10.98 8.41 -20.00
N TRP A 68 11.70 7.33 -19.72
CA TRP A 68 11.11 5.97 -19.64
C TRP A 68 10.16 5.79 -18.46
N LEU A 69 10.36 6.53 -17.36
CA LEU A 69 9.49 6.48 -16.17
C LEU A 69 8.50 7.65 -16.13
N GLY A 70 8.33 8.37 -17.25
CA GLY A 70 7.46 9.54 -17.36
C GLY A 70 8.23 10.86 -17.33
N LYS A 71 7.48 11.96 -17.23
CA LYS A 71 8.02 13.33 -17.20
C LYS A 71 8.66 13.63 -15.85
N LEU A 72 9.83 14.25 -15.84
CA LEU A 72 10.49 14.66 -14.60
C LEU A 72 9.80 15.86 -13.96
N TYR A 73 9.40 16.85 -14.78
CA TYR A 73 8.66 18.03 -14.38
C TYR A 73 7.52 18.30 -15.37
N ASP A 74 6.44 18.90 -14.89
CA ASP A 74 5.41 19.48 -15.75
C ASP A 74 5.68 20.98 -15.97
N ALA A 75 4.94 21.58 -16.90
CA ALA A 75 5.05 23.01 -17.15
C ALA A 75 4.74 23.80 -15.86
N PRO A 76 5.45 24.90 -15.58
CA PRO A 76 5.13 25.78 -14.46
C PRO A 76 3.65 26.20 -14.49
N ALA A 77 3.02 26.24 -13.32
CA ALA A 77 1.61 26.61 -13.21
C ALA A 77 1.42 28.08 -13.64
N ASP A 78 0.56 28.31 -14.63
CA ASP A 78 0.19 29.65 -15.11
C ASP A 78 -1.27 29.96 -14.71
N PRO A 79 -1.52 31.00 -13.89
CA PRO A 79 -2.87 31.38 -13.48
C PRO A 79 -3.74 31.91 -14.62
N GLY A 80 -3.15 32.30 -15.76
CA GLY A 80 -3.88 32.69 -16.97
C GLY A 80 -4.40 31.50 -17.79
N THR A 81 -3.91 30.29 -17.53
CA THR A 81 -4.28 29.07 -18.26
C THR A 81 -5.53 28.42 -17.65
N PHE A 82 -6.65 28.49 -18.35
CA PHE A 82 -7.94 27.88 -17.94
C PHE A 82 -8.21 26.52 -18.61
N ASN A 83 -7.42 26.14 -19.62
CA ASN A 83 -7.54 24.88 -20.34
C ASN A 83 -6.35 23.97 -20.02
N PHE A 84 -6.50 23.16 -18.97
CA PHE A 84 -5.53 22.12 -18.59
C PHE A 84 -6.25 20.77 -18.50
N VAL A 85 -5.58 19.68 -18.93
CA VAL A 85 -6.10 18.32 -18.78
C VAL A 85 -5.49 17.71 -17.52
N PRO A 86 -6.20 17.71 -16.37
CA PRO A 86 -5.65 17.18 -15.13
C PRO A 86 -5.45 15.66 -15.26
N ARG A 87 -4.20 15.23 -15.18
CA ARG A 87 -3.83 13.81 -15.08
C ARG A 87 -3.26 13.56 -13.69
N PRO A 88 -3.93 12.74 -12.85
CA PRO A 88 -3.40 12.42 -11.54
C PRO A 88 -2.24 11.43 -11.64
N ASP A 89 -1.52 11.22 -10.54
CA ASP A 89 -0.49 10.19 -10.48
C ASP A 89 -1.06 8.77 -10.61
N TRP A 90 -0.19 7.83 -10.97
CA TRP A 90 -0.54 6.43 -11.24
C TRP A 90 -1.30 5.75 -10.10
N TYR A 91 -0.97 6.07 -8.84
CA TYR A 91 -1.62 5.49 -7.66
C TYR A 91 -3.06 5.99 -7.45
N PHE A 92 -3.48 7.03 -8.16
CA PHE A 92 -4.86 7.55 -8.16
C PHE A 92 -5.67 7.16 -9.41
N TYR A 93 -5.08 6.44 -10.36
CA TYR A 93 -5.79 6.06 -11.58
C TYR A 93 -7.09 5.28 -11.32
N PHE A 94 -7.14 4.44 -10.27
CA PHE A 94 -8.36 3.72 -9.94
C PHE A 94 -9.52 4.68 -9.58
N LEU A 95 -9.27 5.77 -8.86
CA LEU A 95 -10.27 6.79 -8.55
C LEU A 95 -10.63 7.63 -9.77
N PHE A 96 -9.62 7.98 -10.58
CA PHE A 96 -9.84 8.72 -11.81
C PHE A 96 -10.75 7.95 -12.78
N TYR A 97 -10.55 6.63 -12.91
CA TYR A 97 -11.41 5.81 -13.76
C TYR A 97 -12.85 5.70 -13.26
N LEU A 98 -13.10 5.83 -11.94
CA LEU A 98 -14.47 5.88 -11.42
C LEU A 98 -15.25 7.10 -11.91
N LEU A 99 -14.58 8.21 -12.24
CA LEU A 99 -15.24 9.39 -12.84
C LEU A 99 -15.88 9.06 -14.20
N ARG A 100 -15.43 8.00 -14.88
CA ARG A 100 -16.09 7.54 -16.12
C ARG A 100 -17.46 6.91 -15.85
N ILE A 101 -17.67 6.37 -14.64
CA ILE A 101 -18.92 5.76 -14.18
C ILE A 101 -19.80 6.84 -13.54
N PHE A 102 -19.24 7.63 -12.63
CA PHE A 102 -19.94 8.69 -11.90
C PHE A 102 -19.83 10.03 -12.63
N LYS A 103 -20.62 10.22 -13.68
CA LYS A 103 -20.53 11.42 -14.55
C LYS A 103 -21.26 12.65 -14.01
N TRP A 104 -22.22 12.48 -13.11
CA TRP A 104 -23.01 13.60 -12.58
C TRP A 104 -22.31 14.23 -11.37
N PRO A 105 -22.28 15.57 -11.23
CA PRO A 105 -21.56 16.25 -10.15
C PRO A 105 -21.88 15.71 -8.75
N ASN A 106 -23.16 15.45 -8.49
CA ASN A 106 -23.63 14.90 -7.20
C ASN A 106 -23.16 13.45 -6.95
N THR A 107 -22.92 12.68 -8.02
CA THR A 107 -22.44 11.29 -7.93
C THR A 107 -20.92 11.18 -7.89
N VAL A 108 -20.20 12.17 -8.41
CA VAL A 108 -18.73 12.22 -8.37
C VAL A 108 -18.22 12.15 -6.93
N ILE A 109 -18.84 12.91 -6.02
CA ILE A 109 -18.49 12.93 -4.58
C ILE A 109 -18.58 11.53 -3.97
N ILE A 110 -19.60 10.76 -4.36
CA ILE A 110 -19.79 9.38 -3.88
C ILE A 110 -18.63 8.50 -4.37
N GLY A 111 -18.22 8.64 -5.62
CA GLY A 111 -17.12 7.85 -6.20
C GLY A 111 -15.73 8.22 -5.66
N THR A 112 -15.44 9.52 -5.48
CA THR A 112 -14.09 9.99 -5.12
C THR A 112 -13.85 10.11 -3.63
N ILE A 113 -14.88 10.39 -2.83
CA ILE A 113 -14.78 10.51 -1.37
C ILE A 113 -15.47 9.30 -0.73
N GLY A 114 -16.71 9.05 -1.09
CA GLY A 114 -17.52 7.98 -0.49
C GLY A 114 -16.87 6.61 -0.60
N LEU A 115 -16.46 6.19 -1.80
CA LEU A 115 -15.89 4.86 -2.00
C LEU A 115 -14.56 4.64 -1.24
N PRO A 116 -13.53 5.52 -1.32
CA PRO A 116 -12.35 5.38 -0.49
C PRO A 116 -12.65 5.35 1.01
N THR A 117 -13.58 6.20 1.47
CA THR A 117 -13.99 6.21 2.89
C THR A 117 -14.61 4.88 3.28
N VAL A 118 -15.52 4.33 2.48
CA VAL A 118 -16.13 3.02 2.75
C VAL A 118 -15.09 1.92 2.72
N LEU A 119 -14.18 1.90 1.75
CA LEU A 119 -13.09 0.92 1.70
C LEU A 119 -12.18 1.01 2.93
N LEU A 120 -11.86 2.21 3.38
CA LEU A 120 -11.08 2.43 4.60
C LEU A 120 -11.82 1.96 5.84
N VAL A 121 -13.11 2.30 5.98
CA VAL A 121 -13.95 1.85 7.09
C VAL A 121 -14.05 0.32 7.10
N LEU A 122 -14.24 -0.31 5.94
CA LEU A 122 -14.27 -1.77 5.81
C LEU A 122 -12.92 -2.38 6.19
N LEU A 123 -11.80 -1.80 5.77
CA LEU A 123 -10.45 -2.24 6.14
C LEU A 123 -10.24 -2.16 7.66
N LEU A 124 -10.66 -1.08 8.30
CA LEU A 124 -10.63 -0.92 9.76
C LEU A 124 -11.63 -1.86 10.46
N ALA A 125 -12.72 -2.24 9.79
CA ALA A 125 -13.72 -3.17 10.30
C ALA A 125 -13.28 -4.65 10.16
N VAL A 126 -12.25 -4.96 9.36
CA VAL A 126 -11.72 -6.33 9.16
C VAL A 126 -11.53 -7.10 10.47
N PRO A 127 -10.85 -6.59 11.52
CA PRO A 127 -10.68 -7.34 12.77
C PRO A 127 -11.99 -7.68 13.50
N PHE A 128 -13.09 -6.99 13.20
CA PHE A 128 -14.41 -7.26 13.80
C PHE A 128 -15.25 -8.20 12.93
N ILE A 129 -15.05 -8.17 11.61
CA ILE A 129 -15.74 -9.05 10.65
C ILE A 129 -15.06 -10.43 10.61
N ASP A 130 -13.73 -10.49 10.65
CA ASP A 130 -12.96 -11.74 10.68
C ASP A 130 -12.80 -12.29 12.10
N ILE A 131 -13.85 -12.95 12.58
CA ILE A 131 -13.89 -13.60 13.90
C ILE A 131 -13.32 -15.03 13.93
N ARG A 132 -12.72 -15.52 12.82
CA ARG A 132 -12.25 -16.91 12.74
C ARG A 132 -11.02 -17.12 13.62
N SER A 133 -10.89 -18.32 14.18
CA SER A 133 -9.79 -18.69 15.08
C SER A 133 -8.44 -18.84 14.37
N GLU A 134 -8.44 -19.43 13.17
CA GLU A 134 -7.23 -19.63 12.37
C GLU A 134 -6.81 -18.31 11.71
N ARG A 135 -5.61 -17.78 11.95
CA ARG A 135 -5.17 -16.49 11.38
C ARG A 135 -4.52 -16.60 10.00
N ARG A 136 -4.04 -17.79 9.62
CA ARG A 136 -3.35 -18.00 8.35
C ARG A 136 -4.36 -18.24 7.23
N LEU A 137 -4.44 -17.32 6.27
CA LEU A 137 -5.33 -17.45 5.10
C LEU A 137 -5.10 -18.76 4.32
N LEU A 138 -3.84 -19.18 4.17
CA LEU A 138 -3.46 -20.42 3.49
C LEU A 138 -4.03 -21.71 4.13
N ARG A 139 -4.46 -21.65 5.39
CA ARG A 139 -5.10 -22.78 6.10
C ARG A 139 -6.63 -22.68 6.11
N ARG A 140 -7.20 -21.75 5.33
CA ARG A 140 -8.64 -21.55 5.15
C ARG A 140 -9.04 -21.84 3.70
N PRO A 141 -8.99 -23.11 3.22
CA PRO A 141 -9.57 -23.44 1.92
C PRO A 141 -11.09 -23.17 1.95
N VAL A 142 -11.62 -22.64 0.84
CA VAL A 142 -13.03 -22.33 0.64
C VAL A 142 -13.76 -23.44 -0.11
#